data_AF-A0A835IU07-F1
#
_entry.id   AF-A0A835IU07-F1
#
_cell.length_a   1.000
_cell.length_b   1.000
_cell.length_c   1.000
_cell.angle_alpha   90.00
_cell.angle_beta   90.00
_cell.angle_gamma   90.00
#
_symmetry.space_group_name_H-M   'P 1'
#
loop_
_entity.id
_entity.type
_entity.pdbx_description
1 polymer ?
#
loop_
_entity_poly.entity_id
_entity_poly.type
_entity_poly.pdbx_seq_one_letter_code
_entity_poly.pdbx_strand_id
1 'polypeptide(L)'
;MFLSKNWRELLCRCETCVEFYTCSGINFLIDEEDSIAEYEKMATQKRQEKLQQQEGVELDFLNKLSHVAKIEIVSGINDMKTELQSFMESADSSKTIMFTSVDVHKVFENLAKKRQRLLKVIPS
;
A
#
# COMPACT_ATOMS: atom_id res chain seq x y z
N MET A 1 16.08 20.76 20.47
CA MET A 1 15.33 22.00 20.18
C MET A 1 13.99 21.60 19.58
N PHE A 2 12.88 22.07 20.12
CA PHE A 2 11.55 21.86 19.55
C PHE A 2 11.06 23.20 19.00
N LEU A 3 10.94 23.31 17.68
CA LEU A 3 10.33 24.47 17.04
C LEU A 3 8.80 24.36 17.18
N SER A 4 8.14 25.48 17.48
CA SER A 4 6.67 25.53 17.57
C SER A 4 6.01 25.13 16.25
N LYS A 5 4.80 24.57 16.31
CA LYS A 5 3.99 24.37 15.08
C LYS A 5 3.89 25.70 14.34
N ASN A 6 4.06 25.66 13.01
CA ASN A 6 3.98 26.81 12.11
C ASN A 6 5.08 27.89 12.28
N TRP A 7 6.22 27.57 12.89
CA TRP A 7 7.33 28.53 13.02
C TRP A 7 7.82 29.12 11.68
N ARG A 8 7.68 28.37 10.57
CA ARG A 8 8.01 28.84 9.22
C ARG A 8 7.13 30.00 8.75
N GLU A 9 5.88 30.08 9.23
CA GLU A 9 4.94 31.17 8.90
C GLU A 9 5.28 32.47 9.65
N LEU A 10 6.09 32.39 10.71
CA LEU A 10 6.53 33.54 11.50
C LEU A 10 7.80 34.21 10.95
N LEU A 11 8.43 33.64 9.93
CA LEU A 11 9.64 34.21 9.31
C LEU A 11 9.27 35.38 8.40
N CYS A 12 9.98 36.49 8.54
CA CYS A 12 9.80 37.66 7.69
C CYS A 12 10.29 37.38 6.26
N ARG A 13 9.49 37.71 5.25
CA ARG A 13 9.81 37.53 3.83
C ARG A 13 10.12 38.84 3.09
N CYS A 14 10.45 39.92 3.81
CA CYS A 14 10.91 41.14 3.16
C CYS A 14 12.26 40.93 2.46
N GLU A 15 12.54 41.72 1.43
CA GLU A 15 13.75 41.61 0.59
C GLU A 15 15.04 41.53 1.42
N THR A 16 15.15 42.37 2.45
CA THR A 16 16.29 42.40 3.38
C THR A 16 16.43 41.13 4.22
N CYS A 17 15.32 40.53 4.66
CA CYS A 17 15.36 39.27 5.42
C CYS A 17 15.70 38.08 4.51
N VAL A 18 15.19 38.07 3.28
CA VAL A 18 15.51 37.05 2.27
C VAL A 18 16.98 37.09 1.88
N GLU A 19 17.54 38.28 1.66
CA GLU A 19 18.99 38.46 1.44
C GLU A 19 19.80 37.96 2.62
N PHE A 20 19.38 38.26 3.86
CA PHE A 20 20.04 37.76 5.06
C PHE A 20 20.04 36.23 5.15
N TYR A 21 18.90 35.58 4.85
CA TYR A 21 18.80 34.11 4.85
C TYR A 21 19.65 33.48 3.75
N THR A 22 19.73 34.13 2.58
CA THR A 22 20.55 33.70 1.45
C THR A 22 22.03 33.80 1.78
N CYS A 23 22.48 34.95 2.29
CA CYS A 23 23.87 35.18 2.73
C CYS A 23 24.29 34.25 3.87
N SER A 24 23.34 33.89 4.74
CA SER A 24 23.59 32.97 5.87
C SER A 24 23.45 31.50 5.49
N GLY A 25 23.10 31.17 4.24
CA GLY A 25 22.92 29.80 3.76
C GLY A 25 21.73 29.06 4.35
N ILE A 26 20.75 29.77 4.92
CA ILE A 26 19.55 29.20 5.58
C ILE A 26 18.26 29.49 4.81
N ASN A 27 18.38 29.78 3.52
CA ASN A 27 17.24 30.10 2.64
C ASN A 27 16.19 28.96 2.56
N PHE A 28 16.59 27.71 2.78
CA PHE A 28 15.68 26.55 2.81
C PHE A 28 14.64 26.60 3.95
N LEU A 29 14.83 27.47 4.96
CA LEU A 29 13.87 27.64 6.05
C LEU A 29 12.61 28.41 5.62
N ILE A 30 12.71 29.26 4.59
CA ILE A 30 11.58 30.02 4.04
C ILE A 30 10.93 29.36 2.83
N ASP A 31 11.54 28.31 2.29
CA ASP A 31 10.96 27.48 1.23
C ASP A 31 9.82 26.62 1.80
N GLU A 32 8.61 26.77 1.25
CA GLU A 32 7.43 26.00 1.63
C GLU A 32 7.45 24.58 1.03
N GLU A 33 8.14 24.38 -0.09
CA GLU A 33 8.20 23.10 -0.83
C GLU A 33 9.24 22.13 -0.24
N ASP A 34 10.23 22.61 0.52
CA ASP A 34 11.26 21.78 1.18
C ASP A 34 10.84 21.32 2.60
N SER A 35 9.55 21.41 2.91
CA SER A 35 9.03 20.80 4.14
C SER A 35 8.81 19.30 3.92
N ILE A 36 9.28 18.48 4.86
CA ILE A 36 9.02 17.01 4.87
C ILE A 36 7.51 16.74 4.69
N ALA A 37 6.67 17.58 5.28
CA ALA A 37 5.21 17.48 5.17
C ALA A 37 4.70 17.60 3.72
N GLU A 38 5.24 18.52 2.92
CA GLU A 38 4.83 18.67 1.52
C GLU A 38 5.33 17.49 0.67
N TYR A 39 6.56 17.01 0.91
CA TYR A 39 7.06 15.78 0.27
C TYR A 39 6.18 14.56 0.59
N GLU A 40 5.81 14.35 1.86
CA GLU A 40 4.93 13.26 2.30
C GLU A 40 3.53 13.37 1.67
N LYS A 41 2.99 14.59 1.60
CA LYS A 41 1.70 14.88 0.96
C LYS A 41 1.73 14.59 -0.54
N MET A 42 2.76 15.06 -1.25
CA MET A 42 2.94 14.78 -2.68
C MET A 42 3.12 13.28 -2.96
N ALA A 43 3.88 12.57 -2.12
CA ALA A 43 4.06 11.12 -2.25
C ALA A 43 2.75 10.35 -2.00
N THR A 44 1.94 10.80 -1.04
CA THR A 44 0.63 10.21 -0.74
C THR A 44 -0.35 10.47 -1.88
N GLN A 45 -0.39 11.69 -2.40
CA GLN A 45 -1.24 12.06 -3.51
C GLN A 45 -0.90 11.28 -4.79
N LYS A 46 0.39 11.21 -5.17
CA LYS A 46 0.83 10.39 -6.32
C LYS A 46 0.47 8.91 -6.19
N ARG A 47 0.49 8.37 -4.96
CA ARG A 47 0.07 6.99 -4.70
C ARG A 47 -1.43 6.83 -4.91
N GLN A 48 -2.25 7.77 -4.42
CA GLN A 48 -3.70 7.76 -4.60
C GLN A 48 -4.10 7.90 -6.07
N GLU A 49 -3.46 8.80 -6.82
CA GLU A 49 -3.72 9.00 -8.25
C GLU A 49 -3.42 7.73 -9.05
N LYS A 50 -2.30 7.04 -8.75
CA LYS A 50 -1.98 5.74 -9.38
C LYS A 50 -2.98 4.65 -9.03
N LEU A 51 -3.44 4.60 -7.77
CA LEU A 51 -4.46 3.65 -7.33
C LEU A 51 -5.77 3.88 -8.08
N GLN A 52 -6.24 5.11 -8.17
CA GLN A 52 -7.48 5.45 -8.90
C GLN A 52 -7.40 5.11 -10.39
N GLN A 53 -6.24 5.35 -11.03
CA GLN A 53 -6.01 4.97 -12.42
C GLN A 53 -6.02 3.44 -12.61
N GLN A 54 -5.40 2.69 -11.69
CA GLN A 54 -5.39 1.23 -11.74
C GLN A 54 -6.77 0.63 -11.48
N GLU A 55 -7.51 1.15 -10.50
CA GLU A 55 -8.87 0.73 -10.18
C GLU A 55 -9.80 0.88 -11.40
N GLY A 56 -9.69 1.97 -12.16
CA GLY A 56 -10.48 2.15 -13.38
C GLY A 56 -10.21 1.08 -14.45
N VAL A 57 -8.95 0.68 -14.63
CA VAL A 57 -8.55 -0.36 -15.61
C VAL A 57 -8.96 -1.75 -15.13
N GLU A 58 -8.82 -2.04 -13.83
CA GLU A 58 -9.21 -3.31 -13.23
C GLU A 58 -10.74 -3.50 -13.23
N LEU A 59 -11.50 -2.45 -12.96
CA LEU A 59 -12.97 -2.46 -13.04
C LEU A 59 -13.46 -2.69 -14.47
N ASP A 60 -12.84 -2.06 -15.47
CA ASP A 60 -13.18 -2.30 -16.88
C ASP A 60 -12.88 -3.75 -17.31
N PHE A 61 -11.76 -4.30 -16.85
CA PHE A 61 -11.44 -5.73 -17.05
C PHE A 61 -12.49 -6.64 -16.39
N LEU A 62 -12.82 -6.42 -15.11
CA LEU A 62 -13.84 -7.19 -14.41
C LEU A 62 -15.21 -7.06 -15.06
N ASN A 63 -15.55 -5.92 -15.64
CA ASN A 63 -16.81 -5.70 -16.33
C ASN A 63 -16.94 -6.52 -17.62
N LYS A 64 -15.83 -6.75 -18.32
CA LYS A 64 -15.76 -7.59 -19.54
C LYS A 64 -15.87 -9.09 -19.28
N LEU A 65 -15.73 -9.53 -18.03
CA LEU A 65 -15.83 -10.94 -17.66
C LEU A 65 -17.29 -11.40 -17.48
N SER A 66 -17.54 -12.68 -17.71
CA SER A 66 -18.85 -13.30 -17.43
C SER A 66 -19.12 -13.34 -15.92
N HIS A 67 -20.41 -13.40 -15.53
CA HIS A 67 -20.79 -13.45 -14.11
C HIS A 67 -20.15 -14.63 -13.36
N VAL A 68 -20.00 -15.77 -14.04
CA VAL A 68 -19.32 -16.95 -13.49
C VAL A 68 -17.83 -16.68 -13.27
N ALA A 69 -17.14 -16.10 -14.25
CA ALA A 69 -15.72 -15.77 -14.12
C ALA A 69 -15.46 -14.72 -13.01
N LYS A 70 -16.36 -13.75 -12.84
CA LYS A 70 -16.27 -12.79 -11.71
C LYS A 70 -16.37 -13.49 -10.36
N ILE A 71 -17.32 -14.42 -10.20
CA ILE A 71 -17.49 -15.20 -8.97
C ILE A 71 -16.24 -16.05 -8.69
N GLU A 72 -15.68 -16.70 -9.70
CA GLU A 72 -14.48 -17.53 -9.55
C GLU A 72 -13.26 -16.72 -9.12
N ILE A 73 -13.08 -15.52 -9.68
CA ILE A 73 -11.99 -14.62 -9.29
C ILE A 73 -12.17 -14.15 -7.85
N VAL A 74 -13.37 -13.67 -7.49
CA VAL A 74 -13.67 -13.22 -6.12
C VAL A 74 -13.49 -14.36 -5.11
N SER A 75 -13.99 -15.55 -5.43
CA SER A 75 -13.80 -16.74 -4.59
C SER A 75 -12.32 -17.11 -4.47
N GLY A 76 -11.56 -17.05 -5.57
CA GLY A 76 -10.13 -17.36 -5.57
C GLY A 76 -9.31 -16.36 -4.73
N ILE A 77 -9.62 -15.07 -4.80
CA ILE A 77 -8.99 -14.04 -3.96
C ILE A 77 -9.33 -14.27 -2.49
N ASN A 78 -10.59 -14.58 -2.18
CA ASN A 78 -11.02 -14.86 -0.82
C ASN A 78 -10.33 -16.11 -0.25
N ASP A 79 -10.22 -17.19 -1.04
CA ASP A 79 -9.50 -18.40 -0.64
C ASP A 79 -8.02 -18.12 -0.37
N MET A 80 -7.36 -17.34 -1.24
CA MET A 80 -5.97 -16.92 -1.05
C MET A 80 -5.80 -16.11 0.24
N LYS A 81 -6.71 -15.15 0.48
CA LYS A 81 -6.70 -14.34 1.71
C LYS A 81 -6.86 -15.21 2.95
N THR A 82 -7.82 -16.14 2.96
CA THR A 82 -8.06 -17.02 4.11
C THR A 82 -6.89 -17.94 4.39
N GLU A 83 -6.27 -18.53 3.35
CA GLU A 83 -5.09 -19.39 3.55
C GLU A 83 -3.87 -18.60 4.03
N LEU A 84 -3.65 -17.40 3.51
CA LEU A 84 -2.58 -16.51 3.98
C LEU A 84 -2.80 -16.08 5.44
N GLN A 85 -4.04 -15.72 5.80
CA GLN A 85 -4.37 -15.34 7.16
C GLN A 85 -4.19 -16.51 8.13
N SER A 86 -4.71 -17.69 7.78
CA SER A 86 -4.54 -18.90 8.59
C SER A 86 -3.06 -19.28 8.72
N PHE A 87 -2.28 -19.09 7.67
CA PHE A 87 -0.83 -19.28 7.70
C PHE A 87 -0.14 -18.31 8.67
N MET A 88 -0.46 -17.01 8.60
CA MET A 88 0.10 -16.00 9.51
C MET A 88 -0.35 -16.21 10.96
N GLU A 89 -1.58 -16.66 11.21
CA GLU A 89 -2.09 -16.96 12.55
C GLU A 89 -1.50 -18.27 13.13
N SER A 90 -1.17 -19.24 12.27
CA SER A 90 -0.44 -20.45 12.67
C SER A 90 1.02 -20.18 13.04
N ALA A 91 1.51 -18.97 12.75
CA ALA A 91 2.85 -18.54 13.12
C ALA A 91 2.87 -18.11 14.59
N ASP A 92 3.11 -19.10 15.47
CA ASP A 92 3.15 -18.93 16.91
C ASP A 92 4.18 -17.85 17.35
N SER A 93 3.75 -16.86 18.12
CA SER A 93 4.54 -15.67 18.48
C SER A 93 5.75 -15.94 19.38
N SER A 94 5.89 -17.18 19.87
CA SER A 94 6.96 -17.63 20.76
C SER A 94 8.15 -18.29 20.05
N LYS A 95 8.02 -18.63 18.76
CA LYS A 95 9.11 -19.17 17.94
C LYS A 95 9.48 -18.15 16.88
N THR A 96 10.77 -17.82 16.78
CA THR A 96 11.32 -17.14 15.60
C THR A 96 11.08 -18.05 14.39
N ILE A 97 9.96 -17.85 13.72
CA ILE A 97 9.60 -18.61 12.52
C ILE A 97 10.40 -17.98 11.38
N MET A 98 11.46 -18.68 10.98
CA MET A 98 12.05 -18.47 9.66
C MET A 98 11.05 -19.01 8.64
N PHE A 99 10.35 -18.10 7.97
CA PHE A 99 9.52 -18.41 6.82
C PHE A 99 10.37 -19.17 5.79
N THR A 100 10.14 -20.48 5.68
CA THR A 100 10.91 -21.34 4.79
C THR A 100 10.12 -21.55 3.50
N SER A 101 10.82 -21.88 2.41
CA SER A 101 10.17 -22.21 1.13
C SER A 101 9.08 -23.28 1.27
N VAL A 102 9.26 -24.25 2.16
CA VAL A 102 8.29 -25.31 2.47
C VAL A 102 6.94 -24.76 2.94
N ASP A 103 6.97 -23.70 3.74
CA ASP A 103 5.76 -23.08 4.30
C ASP A 103 4.92 -22.42 3.21
N VAL A 104 5.59 -21.73 2.28
CA VAL A 104 4.97 -21.13 1.10
C VAL A 104 4.35 -22.21 0.19
N HIS A 105 5.06 -23.32 -0.04
CA HIS A 105 4.53 -24.42 -0.84
C HIS A 105 3.29 -25.05 -0.21
N LYS A 106 3.23 -25.15 1.13
CA LYS A 106 2.08 -25.67 1.86
C LYS A 106 0.82 -24.82 1.64
N VAL A 107 0.95 -23.49 1.60
CA VAL A 107 -0.16 -22.59 1.26
C VAL A 107 -0.71 -22.89 -0.14
N PHE A 108 0.17 -23.02 -1.14
CA PHE A 108 -0.24 -23.34 -2.51
C PHE A 108 -0.87 -24.73 -2.64
N GLU A 109 -0.35 -25.73 -1.92
CA GLU A 109 -0.96 -27.07 -1.89
C GLU A 109 -2.37 -27.07 -1.29
N ASN A 110 -2.59 -26.31 -0.21
CA ASN A 110 -3.91 -26.20 0.40
C ASN A 110 -4.92 -25.53 -0.53
N LEU A 111 -4.51 -24.47 -1.23
CA LEU A 111 -5.31 -23.82 -2.25
C LEU A 111 -5.67 -24.78 -3.40
N ALA A 112 -4.71 -25.57 -3.88
CA ALA A 112 -4.94 -26.58 -4.91
C ALA A 112 -5.93 -27.66 -4.45
N LYS A 113 -5.81 -28.14 -3.21
CA LYS A 113 -6.72 -29.13 -2.61
C LYS A 113 -8.15 -28.58 -2.46
N LYS A 114 -8.32 -27.31 -2.07
CA LYS A 114 -9.64 -26.65 -1.99
C LYS A 114 -10.32 -26.57 -3.36
N ARG A 115 -9.59 -26.14 -4.39
CA ARG A 115 -10.10 -26.08 -5.78
C ARG A 115 -10.54 -27.45 -6.33
N GLN A 116 -9.77 -28.50 -6.06
CA GLN A 116 -10.12 -29.87 -6.48
C GLN A 116 -11.39 -30.42 -5.83
N ARG A 117 -11.71 -29.98 -4.60
CA ARG A 117 -12.95 -30.38 -3.91
C ARG A 117 -14.18 -29.72 -4.51
N LEU A 118 -14.07 -28.46 -4.94
CA LEU A 118 -15.18 -27.72 -5.57
C LEU A 118 -15.53 -28.29 -6.95
N LEU A 119 -14.54 -28.70 -7.76
CA LEU A 119 -14.76 -29.31 -9.07
C LEU A 119 -15.45 -30.68 -9.00
N LYS A 120 -15.31 -31.40 -7.88
CA LYS A 120 -15.98 -32.70 -7.66
C LYS A 120 -17.43 -32.60 -7.21
N VAL A 121 -17.92 -31.38 -6.93
CA VAL A 121 -19.28 -31.12 -6.40
C VAL A 121 -20.25 -30.67 -7.50
N ILE A 122 -19.78 -30.45 -8.73
CA ILE A 122 -20.63 -30.12 -9.88
C ILE A 122 -21.14 -31.43 -10.50
N PRO A 123 -22.43 -31.79 -10.38
CA PRO A 123 -22.98 -32.96 -11.06
C PRO A 123 -23.09 -32.67 -12.57
N SER A 124 -22.84 -33.70 -13.38
CA SER A 124 -23.00 -33.68 -14.85
C SER A 124 -24.44 -33.50 -15.29
#